data_AF-D1P7U3-F1
#
_entry.id   AF-D1P7U3-F1
#
_cell.length_a   1.000
_cell.length_b   1.000
_cell.length_c   1.000
_cell.angle_alpha   90.00
_cell.angle_beta   90.00
_cell.angle_gamma   90.00
#
_symmetry.space_group_name_H-M   'P 1'
#
loop_
_entity.id
_entity.type
_entity.pdbx_description
1 polymer ?
#
loop_
_entity_poly.entity_id
_entity_poly.type
_entity_poly.pdbx_seq_one_letter_code
_entity_poly.pdbx_strand_id
1 'polypeptide(L)' 'MADTGKAWSLIDGTGTIYGMFVIEEITQSKSYFFDDGAARQIDFTLKLKRTDESLSEMFGDLSKQLSDLRGALPL' A
#
# COMPACT_ATOMS: atom_id res chain seq x y z
N MET A 1 -5.26 1.24 -11.89
CA MET A 1 -4.94 0.82 -10.51
C MET A 1 -3.54 1.28 -10.12
N ALA A 2 -2.47 0.71 -10.71
CA ALA A 2 -1.09 1.16 -10.44
C ALA A 2 -0.82 2.59 -10.92
N ASP A 3 -1.20 2.92 -12.17
CA ASP A 3 -0.94 4.24 -12.78
C ASP A 3 -1.63 5.42 -12.08
N THR A 4 -2.57 5.14 -11.19
CA THR A 4 -3.32 6.18 -10.46
C THR A 4 -2.65 6.61 -9.16
N GLY A 5 -1.63 5.87 -8.67
CA GLY A 5 -0.98 6.11 -7.37
C GLY A 5 -1.92 5.97 -6.15
N LYS A 6 -3.15 5.53 -6.37
CA LYS A 6 -4.16 5.35 -5.31
C LYS A 6 -3.87 4.06 -4.54
N ALA A 7 -4.10 4.11 -3.22
CA ALA A 7 -4.10 2.92 -2.40
C ALA A 7 -5.40 2.13 -2.59
N TRP A 8 -5.28 0.80 -2.68
CA TRP A 8 -6.38 -0.14 -2.87
C TRP A 8 -6.40 -1.17 -1.74
N SER A 9 -7.59 -1.64 -1.38
CA SER A 9 -7.73 -2.69 -0.36
C SER A 9 -7.18 -4.01 -0.90
N LEU A 10 -6.25 -4.61 -0.16
CA LEU A 10 -5.78 -5.96 -0.44
C LEU A 10 -6.67 -6.96 0.29
N ILE A 11 -7.39 -7.78 -0.47
CA ILE A 11 -8.32 -8.79 0.03
C ILE A 11 -7.92 -10.14 -0.57
N ASP A 12 -7.80 -11.18 0.25
CA ASP A 12 -7.57 -12.53 -0.27
C ASP A 12 -8.87 -13.20 -0.73
N GLY A 13 -8.74 -14.38 -1.34
CA GLY A 13 -9.89 -15.19 -1.76
C GLY A 13 -10.75 -15.73 -0.61
N THR A 14 -10.32 -15.57 0.65
CA THR A 14 -11.10 -15.96 1.84
C THR A 14 -11.95 -14.81 2.38
N GLY A 15 -11.71 -13.58 1.91
CA GLY A 15 -12.40 -12.37 2.35
C GLY A 15 -11.66 -11.60 3.46
N THR A 16 -10.44 -11.99 3.80
CA THR A 16 -9.60 -11.29 4.78
C THR A 16 -9.02 -10.03 4.15
N ILE A 17 -9.26 -8.88 4.79
CA ILE A 17 -8.74 -7.58 4.37
C ILE A 17 -7.41 -7.32 5.09
N TYR A 18 -6.31 -7.19 4.33
CA TYR A 18 -4.97 -6.98 4.86
C TYR A 18 -4.62 -5.51 5.11
N GLY A 19 -5.35 -4.59 4.49
CA GLY A 19 -5.14 -3.15 4.60
C GLY A 19 -5.11 -2.45 3.24
N MET A 20 -4.61 -1.22 3.23
CA MET A 20 -4.54 -0.40 2.03
C MET A 20 -3.13 -0.44 1.46
N PHE A 21 -3.00 -0.74 0.17
CA PHE A 21 -1.71 -0.88 -0.50
C PHE A 21 -1.67 -0.03 -1.77
N VAL A 22 -0.55 0.65 -1.97
CA VAL A 22 -0.20 1.23 -3.26
C VAL A 22 0.69 0.24 -4.01
N ILE A 23 0.50 0.15 -5.32
CA ILE A 23 1.38 -0.64 -6.19
C ILE A 23 2.56 0.25 -6.55
N GLU A 24 3.77 -0.14 -6.14
CA GLU A 24 5.00 0.59 -6.47
C GLU A 24 5.60 0.12 -7.81
N GLU A 25 5.50 -1.18 -8.08
CA GLU A 25 6.08 -1.76 -9.29
C GLU A 25 5.28 -2.98 -9.76
N ILE A 26 5.14 -3.09 -11.07
CA ILE A 26 4.62 -4.28 -11.75
C ILE A 26 5.68 -4.72 -12.76
N THR A 27 6.22 -5.93 -12.55
CA THR A 27 7.02 -6.62 -13.57
C THR A 27 6.21 -7.78 -14.11
N GLN A 28 6.09 -7.90 -15.42
CA GLN A 28 5.37 -9.00 -16.08
C GLN A 28 6.21 -9.61 -17.19
N SER A 29 6.15 -10.93 -17.31
CA SER A 29 6.72 -11.72 -18.39
C SER A 29 5.61 -12.54 -19.05
N LYS A 30 5.56 -12.49 -20.36
CA LYS A 30 4.58 -13.22 -21.16
C LYS A 30 5.28 -14.38 -21.84
N SER A 31 4.71 -15.57 -21.69
CA SER A 31 5.24 -16.80 -22.26
C SER A 31 4.12 -17.62 -22.90
N TYR A 32 4.50 -18.54 -23.79
CA TYR A 32 3.59 -19.41 -24.55
C TYR A 32 2.51 -18.63 -25.29
N PHE A 33 2.76 -18.22 -26.53
CA PHE A 33 1.82 -17.42 -27.29
C PHE A 33 0.91 -18.28 -28.17
N PHE A 34 -0.34 -17.87 -28.33
CA PHE A 34 -1.21 -18.31 -29.41
C PHE A 34 -0.71 -17.74 -30.75
N ASP A 35 -1.24 -18.28 -31.86
CA ASP A 35 -0.88 -17.83 -33.21
C ASP A 35 -1.28 -16.37 -33.49
N ASP A 36 -2.22 -15.82 -32.71
CA ASP A 36 -2.64 -14.41 -32.74
C ASP A 36 -1.75 -13.49 -31.88
N GLY A 37 -0.74 -14.04 -31.20
CA GLY A 37 0.16 -13.29 -30.32
C GLY A 37 -0.38 -13.06 -28.91
N ALA A 38 -1.55 -13.58 -28.55
CA ALA A 38 -2.03 -13.55 -27.17
C ALA A 38 -1.21 -14.51 -26.30
N ALA A 39 -0.79 -14.06 -25.11
CA ALA A 39 -0.04 -14.90 -24.18
C ALA A 39 -0.98 -15.87 -23.45
N ARG A 40 -0.62 -17.15 -23.42
CA ARG A 40 -1.30 -18.19 -22.63
C ARG A 40 -0.88 -18.16 -21.18
N GLN A 41 0.35 -17.71 -20.91
CA GLN A 41 0.89 -17.60 -19.58
C GLN A 41 1.46 -16.19 -19.36
N ILE A 42 1.10 -15.61 -18.22
CA ILE A 42 1.59 -14.31 -17.77
C ILE A 42 2.10 -14.49 -16.35
N ASP A 43 3.41 -14.49 -16.20
CA ASP A 43 4.07 -14.47 -14.89
C ASP A 43 4.27 -13.02 -14.49
N PHE A 44 3.85 -12.65 -13.28
CA PHE A 44 3.97 -11.28 -12.81
C PHE A 44 4.42 -11.22 -11.35
N THR A 45 5.16 -10.16 -11.06
CA THR A 45 5.63 -9.81 -9.72
C THR A 45 5.14 -8.41 -9.39
N LEU A 46 4.45 -8.29 -8.26
CA LEU A 46 3.94 -7.03 -7.73
C LEU A 46 4.79 -6.61 -6.51
N LYS A 47 5.27 -5.37 -6.50
CA LYS A 47 5.77 -4.74 -5.28
C LYS A 47 4.68 -3.84 -4.72
N LEU A 48 4.23 -4.16 -3.51
CA LEU A 48 3.18 -3.44 -2.81
C LEU A 48 3.77 -2.73 -1.60
N LYS A 49 3.38 -1.47 -1.41
CA LYS A 49 3.67 -0.73 -0.18
C LYS A 49 2.38 -0.48 0.57
N ARG A 50 2.35 -0.93 1.82
CA ARG A 50 1.24 -0.64 2.72
C ARG A 50 1.18 0.87 2.94
N THR A 51 0.03 1.47 2.63
CA THR A 51 -0.24 2.92 2.75
C THR A 51 -0.96 3.23 4.04
N ASP A 52 -0.98 2.28 4.97
CA ASP A 52 -1.36 2.51 6.35
C ASP A 52 -0.27 3.39 6.97
N GLU A 53 -0.26 4.67 6.61
CA GLU A 53 0.25 5.72 7.47
C GLU A 53 -0.65 5.64 8.70
N SER A 54 -0.04 5.07 9.71
CA SER A 54 -0.39 5.07 11.10
C SER A 54 -1.01 6.40 11.54
N LEU A 55 -2.33 6.55 11.30
CA LEU A 55 -3.16 7.51 12.02
C LEU A 55 -2.80 7.46 13.51
N SER A 56 -2.61 6.25 14.06
CA SER A 56 -2.16 6.02 15.44
C SER A 56 -0.77 6.61 15.77
N GLU A 57 0.23 6.54 14.90
CA GLU A 57 1.57 7.10 15.19
C GLU A 57 1.61 8.61 14.98
N MET A 58 0.91 9.15 13.97
CA MET A 58 0.76 10.60 13.80
C MET A 58 -0.01 11.23 14.97
N PHE A 59 -1.08 10.57 15.45
CA PHE A 59 -1.79 10.99 16.67
C PHE A 59 -0.91 10.88 17.91
N GLY A 60 -0.10 9.82 18.00
CA GLY A 60 0.84 9.62 19.11
C GLY A 60 1.92 10.71 19.16
N ASP A 61 2.47 11.09 18.02
CA ASP A 61 3.52 12.11 17.91
C ASP A 61 2.96 13.52 18.19
N LEU A 62 1.80 13.86 17.61
CA LEU A 62 1.14 15.15 17.87
C LEU A 62 0.65 15.28 19.33
N SER A 63 0.17 14.19 19.93
CA SER A 63 -0.26 14.17 21.33
C SER A 63 0.92 14.35 22.29
N LYS A 64 2.09 13.79 21.95
CA LYS A 64 3.33 14.01 22.70
C LYS A 64 3.78 15.46 22.59
N GLN A 65 3.86 16.01 21.38
CA GLN A 65 4.24 17.41 21.14
C GLN A 65 3.32 18.39 21.88
N LEU A 66 2.00 18.15 21.90
CA LEU A 66 1.06 19.00 22.64
C LEU A 66 1.26 18.90 24.16
N SER A 67 1.57 17.70 24.68
CA SER A 67 1.81 17.49 26.10
C SER A 67 3.10 18.19 26.56
N ASP A 68 4.15 18.13 25.73
CA ASP A 68 5.44 18.78 25.99
C ASP A 68 5.32 20.31 25.99
N LEU A 69 4.53 20.89 25.08
CA LEU A 69 4.26 22.33 25.04
C LEU A 69 3.45 22.82 26.25
N ARG A 70 2.51 22.01 26.76
CA ARG A 70 1.73 22.33 27.96
C ARG A 70 2.56 22.19 29.25
N GLY A 71 3.57 21.33 29.25
CA GLY A 71 4.52 21.18 30.35
C GLY A 71 5.62 22.24 30.40
N ALA A 72 5.88 22.94 29.30
CA ALA A 72 6.96 23.94 29.17
C ALA A 72 6.58 25.38 29.54
N LEU A 73 5.33 25.63 29.94
CA LEU A 73 4.87 26.95 30.42
C LEU A 73 5.00 27.02 31.96
N PRO A 74 5.94 27.80 32.52
CA PRO A 74 5.96 28.07 33.96
C PRO A 74 4.82 29.03 34.32
N LEU A 75 4.09 28.73 35.39
CA LEU A 75 3.25 29.70 36.11
C LEU A 75 4.15 30.61 36.97
#